data_AF-A0A8H5QNB6-F1
#
_entry.id   AF-A0A8H5QNB6-F1
#
_cell.length_a   1.000
_cell.length_b   1.000
_cell.length_c   1.000
_cell.angle_alpha   90.00
_cell.angle_beta   90.00
_cell.angle_gamma   90.00
#
_symmetry.space_group_name_H-M   'P 1'
#
loop_
_entity.id
_entity.type
_entity.pdbx_description
1 polymer ?
#
loop_
_entity_poly.entity_id
_entity_poly.type
_entity_poly.pdbx_seq_one_letter_code
_entity_poly.pdbx_strand_id
1 'polypeptide(L)'
;MGHYGFLVPDSYVREVPGEVDMNTASILWGFSLGVALFSAAKASKQTCRVWKRCRRVTSYVAMIWAVWISSMVLGCLAWGFQRQYIVPSFGFYFFVALFWALQVQFLLQIILNRLGLLMVVPGRATRLKWTVFAIILAVNISVFIIWMPARLQISDQWIWLNNIWDKCEKVIFALVDGALNAYFIYLVRSRLIENGLTKYYPLYRMNLFLIFISLSLDVVLVGLMSLQSTLVYLSFHPVCYLLKLQIEMNMAELITKVVRSSGATVKDKIYPHHSSGNYAMATDTITKPSAAYSNIYGASHGAHTTHVEAGDRDSSIEMEFQGRRSQSTDPPLTSDDPTLGYRLFHVMLRIRDPVQSLHFYIDLMGMRTVFTMDTGPFTIYYLGYPQTDEHRADLGKFGRDTLAQLAYTPGLIELYHVHGSENEPEGYYSTGNQPPHLGLGHIGFSVPDVPRAVERLRNHGVEVIKELGTASREDVPLSQWEAEKKIGLGDLHPAYQHVFGQIAFVKDPDGYTIELVPQKLQE
;
A
#
# COMPACT_ATOMS: atom_id res chain seq x y z
N MET A 1 53.82 34.02 -6.47
CA MET A 1 52.47 33.79 -5.93
C MET A 1 51.66 33.22 -7.09
N GLY A 2 51.20 31.97 -6.94
CA GLY A 2 50.79 31.10 -8.04
C GLY A 2 49.77 31.69 -9.01
N HIS A 3 49.86 31.24 -10.26
CA HIS A 3 48.98 31.62 -11.38
C HIS A 3 47.49 31.26 -11.16
N TYR A 4 47.13 30.62 -10.05
CA TYR A 4 45.81 30.06 -9.75
C TYR A 4 45.32 30.43 -8.34
N GLY A 5 44.07 30.09 -8.01
CA GLY A 5 43.40 30.52 -6.77
C GLY A 5 43.94 29.90 -5.48
N PHE A 6 43.29 30.24 -4.36
CA PHE A 6 43.67 29.81 -3.00
C PHE A 6 43.96 28.29 -2.88
N LEU A 7 45.11 27.95 -2.28
CA LEU A 7 45.63 26.58 -2.03
C LEU A 7 45.90 25.70 -3.26
N VAL A 8 46.16 26.30 -4.43
CA VAL A 8 46.63 25.56 -5.62
C VAL A 8 48.17 25.58 -5.66
N PRO A 9 48.86 24.42 -5.77
CA PRO A 9 50.32 24.36 -5.91
C PRO A 9 50.81 25.05 -7.18
N ASP A 10 52.02 25.62 -7.15
CA ASP A 10 52.65 26.25 -8.32
C ASP A 10 52.94 25.24 -9.47
N SER A 11 52.96 23.95 -9.17
CA SER A 11 53.14 22.84 -10.12
C SER A 11 51.85 22.39 -10.82
N TYR A 12 50.70 23.01 -10.53
CA TYR A 12 49.41 22.60 -11.05
C TYR A 12 49.29 22.82 -12.56
N VAL A 13 48.95 21.77 -13.31
CA VAL A 13 48.68 21.84 -14.75
C VAL A 13 47.18 21.81 -15.00
N ARG A 14 46.66 22.92 -15.56
CA ARG A 14 45.24 23.03 -15.91
C ARG A 14 44.93 22.20 -17.16
N GLU A 15 44.00 21.25 -17.04
CA GLU A 15 43.38 20.61 -18.20
C GLU A 15 42.57 21.66 -18.98
N VAL A 16 42.96 21.91 -20.24
CA VAL A 16 42.23 22.79 -21.17
C VAL A 16 41.36 21.89 -22.06
N PRO A 17 40.02 22.05 -22.03
CA PRO A 17 39.14 21.23 -22.85
C PRO A 17 39.35 21.53 -24.34
N GLY A 18 39.43 20.47 -25.14
CA GLY A 18 39.42 20.60 -26.61
C GLY A 18 38.06 21.05 -27.15
N GLU A 19 37.99 21.32 -28.45
CA GLU A 19 36.75 21.74 -29.11
C GLU A 19 35.63 20.68 -28.99
N VAL A 20 35.99 19.41 -29.16
CA VAL A 20 35.05 18.28 -29.01
C VAL A 20 34.52 18.20 -27.57
N ASP A 21 35.41 18.31 -26.58
CA ASP A 21 35.03 18.28 -25.15
C ASP A 21 34.06 19.42 -24.80
N MET A 22 34.31 20.61 -25.33
CA MET A 22 33.45 21.79 -25.14
C MET A 22 32.08 21.62 -25.81
N ASN A 23 32.04 21.06 -27.01
CA ASN A 23 30.80 20.77 -27.73
C ASN A 23 29.97 19.73 -26.97
N THR A 24 30.60 18.64 -26.53
CA THR A 24 29.95 17.60 -25.72
C THR A 24 29.42 18.17 -24.41
N ALA A 25 30.23 18.94 -23.69
CA ALA A 25 29.81 19.58 -22.44
C ALA A 25 28.62 20.54 -22.62
N SER A 26 28.61 21.32 -23.70
CA SER A 26 27.53 22.27 -24.00
C SER A 26 26.23 21.55 -24.37
N ILE A 27 26.31 20.43 -25.12
CA ILE A 27 25.15 19.57 -25.43
C ILE A 27 24.59 18.95 -24.14
N LEU A 28 25.46 18.39 -23.29
CA LEU A 28 25.05 17.79 -22.01
C LEU A 28 24.43 18.83 -21.08
N TRP A 29 25.00 20.03 -21.01
CA TRP A 29 24.44 21.13 -20.23
C TRP A 29 23.06 21.57 -20.76
N GLY A 30 22.92 21.77 -22.06
CA GLY A 30 21.64 22.11 -22.69
C GLY A 30 20.57 21.03 -22.46
N PHE A 31 20.95 19.75 -22.58
CA PHE A 31 20.06 18.63 -22.26
C PHE A 31 19.66 18.63 -20.78
N SER A 32 20.62 18.86 -19.88
CA SER A 32 20.35 18.92 -18.43
C SER A 32 19.37 20.04 -18.07
N LEU A 33 19.43 21.21 -18.73
CA LEU A 33 18.48 22.30 -18.56
C LEU A 33 17.07 21.90 -19.01
N GLY A 34 16.96 21.21 -20.15
CA GLY A 34 15.69 20.66 -20.64
C GLY A 34 15.06 19.73 -19.60
N VAL A 35 15.80 18.74 -19.11
CA VAL A 35 15.33 17.82 -18.06
C VAL A 35 15.00 18.58 -16.77
N ALA A 36 15.84 19.55 -16.37
CA ALA A 36 15.66 20.33 -15.16
C ALA A 36 14.34 21.10 -15.15
N LEU A 37 13.92 21.68 -16.27
CA LEU A 37 12.64 22.38 -16.39
C LEU A 37 11.46 21.44 -16.15
N PHE A 38 11.46 20.26 -16.77
CA PHE A 38 10.40 19.26 -16.56
C PHE A 38 10.39 18.74 -15.12
N SER A 39 11.56 18.48 -14.55
CA SER A 39 11.70 18.04 -13.16
C SER A 39 11.26 19.12 -12.17
N ALA A 40 11.59 20.40 -12.40
CA ALA A 40 11.16 21.52 -11.58
C ALA A 40 9.64 21.72 -11.64
N ALA A 41 9.03 21.63 -12.83
CA ALA A 41 7.59 21.75 -13.00
C ALA A 41 6.86 20.63 -12.23
N LYS A 42 7.37 19.40 -12.29
CA LYS A 42 6.81 18.26 -11.55
C LYS A 42 7.03 18.38 -10.04
N ALA A 43 8.23 18.73 -9.60
CA ALA A 43 8.55 18.98 -8.18
C ALA A 43 7.68 20.10 -7.59
N SER A 44 7.45 21.18 -8.35
CA SER A 44 6.56 22.28 -7.96
C SER A 44 5.11 21.82 -7.81
N LYS A 45 4.59 21.03 -8.76
CA LYS A 45 3.24 20.44 -8.65
C LYS A 45 3.11 19.57 -7.39
N GLN A 46 4.10 18.74 -7.09
CA GLN A 46 4.10 17.92 -5.86
C GLN A 46 4.18 18.77 -4.59
N THR A 47 5.05 19.79 -4.59
CA THR A 47 5.21 20.76 -3.49
C THR A 47 3.89 21.47 -3.20
N CYS A 48 3.21 21.98 -4.23
CA CYS A 48 1.91 22.66 -4.08
C CYS A 48 0.82 21.74 -3.52
N ARG A 49 0.73 20.48 -3.96
CA ARG A 49 -0.24 19.51 -3.42
C ARG A 49 0.00 19.23 -1.94
N VAL A 50 1.27 19.07 -1.54
CA VAL A 50 1.66 18.81 -0.15
C VAL A 50 1.43 20.03 0.73
N TRP A 51 1.79 21.21 0.25
CA TRP A 51 1.60 22.48 0.95
C TRP A 51 0.11 22.76 1.22
N LYS A 52 -0.76 22.53 0.23
CA LYS A 52 -2.22 22.68 0.40
C LYS A 52 -2.78 21.76 1.49
N ARG A 53 -2.19 20.58 1.71
CA ARG A 53 -2.68 19.58 2.69
C ARG A 53 -2.09 19.78 4.09
N CYS A 54 -0.81 20.10 4.20
CA CYS A 54 -0.07 20.08 5.47
C CYS A 54 0.44 21.45 5.93
N ARG A 55 0.41 22.48 5.06
CA ARG A 55 1.02 23.82 5.27
C ARG A 55 2.47 23.79 5.78
N ARG A 56 3.21 22.71 5.54
CA ARG A 56 4.61 22.51 5.94
C ARG A 56 5.38 21.80 4.82
N VAL A 57 6.67 22.12 4.69
CA VAL A 57 7.58 21.41 3.79
C VAL A 57 7.93 20.06 4.39
N THR A 58 7.67 18.99 3.66
CA THR A 58 8.00 17.63 4.10
C THR A 58 9.45 17.31 3.78
N SER A 59 10.07 16.43 4.56
CA SER A 59 11.47 16.02 4.35
C SER A 59 11.71 15.43 2.96
N TYR A 60 10.73 14.70 2.39
CA TYR A 60 10.79 14.23 1.01
C TYR A 60 10.85 15.37 -0.03
N VAL A 61 10.01 16.39 0.11
CA VAL A 61 10.00 17.54 -0.82
C VAL A 61 11.30 18.34 -0.69
N ALA A 62 11.83 18.50 0.53
CA ALA A 62 13.12 19.13 0.74
C ALA A 62 14.26 18.37 0.03
N MET A 63 14.27 17.04 0.10
CA MET A 63 15.27 16.21 -0.59
C MET A 63 15.19 16.34 -2.12
N ILE A 64 13.99 16.41 -2.71
CA ILE A 64 13.82 16.62 -4.16
C ILE A 64 14.47 17.95 -4.58
N TRP A 65 14.14 19.03 -3.89
CA TRP A 65 14.71 20.34 -4.21
C TRP A 65 16.21 20.40 -3.96
N ALA A 66 16.73 19.71 -2.93
CA ALA A 66 18.15 19.62 -2.68
C ALA A 66 18.91 18.93 -3.84
N VAL A 67 18.40 17.81 -4.38
CA VAL A 67 18.99 17.13 -5.56
C VAL A 67 18.88 18.00 -6.81
N TRP A 68 17.76 18.68 -7.01
CA TRP A 68 17.57 19.54 -8.17
C TRP A 68 18.54 20.75 -8.15
N ILE A 69 18.60 21.46 -7.02
CA ILE A 69 19.47 22.63 -6.84
C ILE A 69 20.94 22.21 -6.95
N SER A 70 21.35 21.14 -6.29
CA SER A 70 22.73 20.64 -6.37
C SER A 70 23.12 20.28 -7.81
N SER A 71 22.20 19.69 -8.59
CA SER A 71 22.44 19.38 -10.00
C SER A 71 22.58 20.62 -10.88
N MET A 72 21.77 21.66 -10.64
CA MET A 72 21.89 22.93 -11.37
C MET A 72 23.18 23.66 -11.04
N VAL A 73 23.52 23.75 -9.75
CA VAL A 73 24.75 24.42 -9.32
C VAL A 73 25.97 23.66 -9.86
N LEU A 74 26.00 22.33 -9.74
CA LEU A 74 27.10 21.53 -10.25
C LEU A 74 27.27 21.67 -11.78
N GLY A 75 26.17 21.68 -12.54
CA GLY A 75 26.24 21.86 -14.00
C GLY A 75 26.69 23.27 -14.42
N CYS A 76 26.23 24.32 -13.73
CA CYS A 76 26.75 25.67 -13.91
C CYS A 76 28.25 25.77 -13.61
N LEU A 77 28.70 25.16 -12.51
CA LEU A 77 30.11 25.13 -12.11
C LEU A 77 30.95 24.36 -13.14
N ALA A 78 30.50 23.18 -13.59
CA ALA A 78 31.19 22.37 -14.58
C ALA A 78 31.35 23.11 -15.92
N TRP A 79 30.24 23.66 -16.43
CA TRP A 79 30.23 24.40 -17.70
C TRP A 79 31.08 25.68 -17.62
N GLY A 80 30.96 26.44 -16.52
CA GLY A 80 31.74 27.66 -16.30
C GLY A 80 33.24 27.39 -16.14
N PHE A 81 33.61 26.25 -15.54
CA PHE A 81 35.00 25.82 -15.42
C PHE A 81 35.59 25.40 -16.77
N GLN A 82 34.83 24.66 -17.59
CA GLN A 82 35.22 24.29 -18.95
C GLN A 82 35.40 25.52 -19.85
N ARG A 83 34.50 26.51 -19.75
CA ARG A 83 34.58 27.80 -20.46
C ARG A 83 35.72 28.70 -19.99
N GLN A 84 36.51 28.25 -19.02
CA GLN A 84 37.63 28.98 -18.43
C GLN A 84 37.23 30.26 -17.66
N TYR A 85 35.93 30.49 -17.44
CA TYR A 85 35.44 31.62 -16.64
C TYR A 85 35.76 31.47 -15.16
N ILE A 86 35.85 30.23 -14.67
CA ILE A 86 36.20 29.92 -13.30
C ILE A 86 37.66 29.46 -13.26
N VAL A 87 38.44 30.06 -12.36
CA VAL A 87 39.85 29.69 -12.14
C VAL A 87 39.91 28.49 -11.17
N PRO A 88 40.81 27.51 -11.41
CA PRO A 88 41.06 26.44 -10.44
C PRO A 88 41.36 27.00 -9.04
N SER A 89 40.65 26.50 -8.03
CA SER A 89 40.79 26.91 -6.63
C SER A 89 40.30 25.81 -5.70
N PHE A 90 40.79 25.79 -4.47
CA PHE A 90 40.27 24.89 -3.44
C PHE A 90 38.75 25.00 -3.28
N GLY A 91 38.23 26.24 -3.24
CA GLY A 91 36.79 26.49 -3.09
C GLY A 91 35.97 25.88 -4.23
N PHE A 92 36.43 25.99 -5.47
CA PHE A 92 35.78 25.37 -6.62
C PHE A 92 35.65 23.85 -6.45
N TYR A 93 36.77 23.15 -6.20
CA TYR A 93 36.76 21.70 -6.04
C TYR A 93 35.93 21.27 -4.83
N PHE A 94 36.00 22.01 -3.72
CA PHE A 94 35.20 21.74 -2.54
C PHE A 94 33.70 21.81 -2.84
N PHE A 95 33.23 22.86 -3.52
CA PHE A 95 31.81 22.99 -3.88
C PHE A 95 31.37 21.94 -4.92
N VAL A 96 32.24 21.57 -5.86
CA VAL A 96 31.98 20.46 -6.78
C VAL A 96 31.76 19.16 -5.99
N ALA A 97 32.67 18.80 -5.08
CA ALA A 97 32.55 17.62 -4.23
C ALA A 97 31.31 17.70 -3.31
N LEU A 98 31.00 18.87 -2.76
CA LEU A 98 29.84 19.10 -1.90
C LEU A 98 28.53 18.85 -2.63
N PHE A 99 28.32 19.51 -3.78
CA PHE A 99 27.07 19.35 -4.51
C PHE A 99 26.94 17.92 -5.07
N TRP A 100 28.04 17.30 -5.50
CA TRP A 100 28.05 15.90 -5.86
C TRP A 100 27.65 14.98 -4.69
N ALA A 101 28.22 15.19 -3.49
CA ALA A 101 27.89 14.39 -2.31
C ALA A 101 26.42 14.57 -1.88
N LEU A 102 25.88 15.79 -1.99
CA LEU A 102 24.46 16.07 -1.73
C LEU A 102 23.55 15.35 -2.74
N GLN A 103 23.92 15.30 -4.03
CA GLN A 103 23.18 14.54 -5.05
C GLN A 103 23.09 13.06 -4.67
N VAL A 104 24.23 12.43 -4.37
CA VAL A 104 24.30 11.00 -4.00
C VAL A 104 23.50 10.73 -2.71
N GLN A 105 23.73 11.53 -1.67
CA GLN A 105 23.11 11.33 -0.35
C GLN A 105 21.58 11.41 -0.45
N PHE A 106 21.05 12.48 -1.06
CA PHE A 106 19.61 12.69 -1.07
C PHE A 106 18.89 11.81 -2.08
N LEU A 107 19.51 11.47 -3.22
CA LEU A 107 18.88 10.59 -4.20
C LEU A 107 18.65 9.17 -3.63
N LEU A 108 19.65 8.60 -2.97
CA LEU A 108 19.51 7.28 -2.31
C LEU A 108 18.47 7.31 -1.19
N GLN A 109 18.39 8.42 -0.44
CA GLN A 109 17.35 8.59 0.58
C GLN A 109 15.94 8.72 -0.02
N ILE A 110 15.80 9.32 -1.20
CA ILE A 110 14.52 9.35 -1.95
C ILE A 110 14.08 7.93 -2.31
N ILE A 111 14.99 7.10 -2.86
CA ILE A 111 14.74 5.69 -3.21
C ILE A 111 14.31 4.89 -1.96
N LEU A 112 15.04 5.05 -0.85
CA LEU A 112 14.71 4.39 0.42
C LEU A 112 13.41 4.90 1.04
N ASN A 113 13.09 6.19 0.88
CA ASN A 113 11.84 6.74 1.38
C ASN A 113 10.64 6.14 0.64
N ARG A 114 10.75 5.94 -0.68
CA ARG A 114 9.79 5.19 -1.49
C ARG A 114 9.67 3.74 -1.04
N LEU A 115 10.80 3.05 -0.90
CA LEU A 115 10.82 1.65 -0.46
C LEU A 115 10.16 1.45 0.91
N GLY A 116 10.42 2.36 1.86
CA GLY A 116 9.83 2.33 3.18
C GLY A 116 8.30 2.45 3.21
N LEU A 117 7.69 3.07 2.20
CA LEU A 117 6.21 3.13 2.07
C LEU A 117 5.61 1.75 1.73
N LEU A 118 6.38 0.87 1.09
CA LEU A 118 5.96 -0.48 0.74
C LEU A 118 6.37 -1.52 1.80
N MET A 119 7.14 -1.16 2.82
CA MET A 119 7.52 -2.10 3.87
C MET A 119 6.38 -2.29 4.88
N VAL A 120 6.05 -3.55 5.19
CA VAL A 120 4.97 -3.91 6.12
C VAL A 120 5.27 -3.42 7.54
N VAL A 121 6.55 -3.43 7.94
CA VAL A 121 7.00 -3.04 9.30
C VAL A 121 7.76 -1.70 9.26
N PRO A 122 7.18 -0.60 9.79
CA PRO A 122 7.79 0.74 9.74
C PRO A 122 9.16 0.82 10.43
N GLY A 123 9.34 0.09 11.54
CA GLY A 123 10.59 0.10 12.32
C GLY A 123 11.78 -0.57 11.63
N ARG A 124 11.55 -1.44 10.63
CA ARG A 124 12.63 -1.99 9.79
C ARG A 124 13.03 -0.99 8.69
N ALA A 125 12.06 -0.27 8.12
CA ALA A 125 12.32 0.76 7.12
C ALA A 125 13.16 1.92 7.68
N THR A 126 12.85 2.39 8.89
CA THR A 126 13.61 3.47 9.53
C THR A 126 15.05 3.06 9.83
N ARG A 127 15.27 1.83 10.31
CA ARG A 127 16.63 1.31 10.53
C ARG A 127 17.42 1.22 9.23
N LEU A 128 16.82 0.68 8.16
CA LEU A 128 17.46 0.61 6.84
C LEU A 128 17.86 2.01 6.32
N LYS A 129 16.99 3.02 6.48
CA LYS A 129 17.29 4.42 6.09
C LYS A 129 18.54 4.97 6.79
N TRP A 130 18.60 4.84 8.12
CA TRP A 130 19.73 5.34 8.90
C TRP A 130 21.02 4.56 8.65
N THR A 131 20.94 3.24 8.48
CA THR A 131 22.11 2.42 8.13
C THR A 131 22.71 2.83 6.79
N VAL A 132 21.88 2.93 5.74
CA VAL A 132 22.38 3.36 4.42
C VAL A 132 22.84 4.82 4.47
N PHE A 133 22.14 5.70 5.19
CA PHE A 133 22.57 7.09 5.38
C PHE A 133 24.00 7.17 5.93
N ALA A 134 24.31 6.41 6.99
CA ALA A 134 25.62 6.41 7.63
C ALA A 134 26.71 5.83 6.71
N ILE A 135 26.42 4.76 5.98
CA ILE A 135 27.35 4.15 5.03
C ILE A 135 27.70 5.13 3.91
N ILE A 136 26.70 5.75 3.28
CA ILE A 136 26.93 6.68 2.17
C ILE A 136 27.62 7.95 2.66
N LEU A 137 27.30 8.43 3.87
CA LEU A 137 28.02 9.55 4.48
C LEU A 137 29.50 9.21 4.68
N ALA A 138 29.83 8.02 5.16
CA ALA A 138 31.21 7.58 5.32
C ALA A 138 31.97 7.52 3.99
N VAL A 139 31.33 6.97 2.94
CA VAL A 139 31.92 6.95 1.58
C VAL A 139 32.12 8.37 1.05
N ASN A 140 31.14 9.26 1.23
CA ASN A 140 31.26 10.67 0.81
C ASN A 140 32.44 11.36 1.53
N ILE A 141 32.58 11.15 2.84
CA ILE A 141 33.72 11.70 3.60
C ILE A 141 35.04 11.17 3.05
N SER A 142 35.15 9.88 2.73
CA SER A 142 36.38 9.33 2.13
C SER A 142 36.66 9.91 0.74
N VAL A 143 35.62 10.18 -0.08
CA VAL A 143 35.79 10.88 -1.36
C VAL A 143 36.38 12.26 -1.14
N PHE A 144 35.86 13.03 -0.18
CA PHE A 144 36.41 14.36 0.13
C PHE A 144 37.90 14.31 0.50
N ILE A 145 38.30 13.32 1.30
CA ILE A 145 39.69 13.18 1.77
C ILE A 145 40.63 12.79 0.62
N ILE A 146 40.18 11.94 -0.30
CA ILE A 146 41.04 11.36 -1.36
C ILE A 146 41.01 12.21 -2.63
N TRP A 147 39.84 12.67 -3.05
CA TRP A 147 39.63 13.38 -4.31
C TRP A 147 40.15 14.83 -4.26
N MET A 148 40.00 15.52 -3.13
CA MET A 148 40.45 16.93 -3.02
C MET A 148 41.97 17.07 -3.22
N PRO A 149 42.84 16.32 -2.52
CA PRO A 149 44.29 16.39 -2.74
C PRO A 149 44.70 15.93 -4.15
N ALA A 150 43.99 14.95 -4.71
CA ALA A 150 44.26 14.45 -6.05
C ALA A 150 43.95 15.49 -7.13
N ARG A 151 42.83 16.23 -7.02
CA ARG A 151 42.47 17.28 -7.98
C ARG A 151 43.31 18.53 -7.86
N LEU A 152 43.82 18.83 -6.66
CA LEU A 152 44.82 19.89 -6.47
C LEU A 152 46.22 19.47 -6.90
N GLN A 153 46.41 18.22 -7.36
CA GLN A 153 47.70 17.68 -7.85
C GLN A 153 48.83 17.82 -6.82
N ILE A 154 48.53 17.59 -5.53
CA ILE A 154 49.50 17.79 -4.43
C ILE A 154 50.63 16.74 -4.47
N SER A 155 50.32 15.49 -4.82
CA SER A 155 51.29 14.39 -4.95
C SER A 155 50.76 13.28 -5.86
N ASP A 156 51.66 12.64 -6.60
CA ASP A 156 51.36 11.51 -7.49
C ASP A 156 50.72 10.33 -6.75
N GLN A 157 51.04 10.15 -5.47
CA GLN A 157 50.43 9.12 -4.63
C GLN A 157 48.92 9.34 -4.44
N TRP A 158 48.49 10.60 -4.24
CA TRP A 158 47.07 10.95 -4.12
C TRP A 158 46.34 10.76 -5.45
N ILE A 159 46.98 11.10 -6.57
CA ILE A 159 46.41 10.91 -7.91
C ILE A 159 46.22 9.42 -8.20
N TRP A 160 47.22 8.58 -7.91
CA TRP A 160 47.13 7.13 -8.07
C TRP A 160 46.05 6.52 -7.17
N LEU A 161 46.03 6.90 -5.89
CA LEU A 161 45.03 6.43 -4.94
C LEU A 161 43.61 6.82 -5.38
N ASN A 162 43.41 8.06 -5.83
CA ASN A 162 42.13 8.52 -6.36
C ASN A 162 41.70 7.73 -7.59
N ASN A 163 42.61 7.43 -8.52
CA ASN A 163 42.25 6.66 -9.73
C ASN A 163 41.70 5.26 -9.44
N ILE A 164 42.11 4.66 -8.32
CA ILE A 164 41.58 3.38 -7.83
C ILE A 164 40.30 3.63 -7.03
N TRP A 165 40.36 4.52 -6.05
CA TRP A 165 39.26 4.77 -5.12
C TRP A 165 38.00 5.29 -5.84
N ASP A 166 38.15 6.21 -6.80
CA ASP A 166 37.05 6.78 -7.59
C ASP A 166 36.31 5.69 -8.38
N LYS A 167 36.99 4.64 -8.85
CA LYS A 167 36.35 3.47 -9.48
C LYS A 167 35.64 2.61 -8.44
N CYS A 168 36.30 2.34 -7.30
CA CYS A 168 35.73 1.54 -6.22
C CYS A 168 34.44 2.17 -5.67
N GLU A 169 34.43 3.48 -5.41
CA GLU A 169 33.24 4.18 -4.91
C GLU A 169 32.07 4.13 -5.90
N LYS A 170 32.28 4.32 -7.22
CA LYS A 170 31.16 4.22 -8.18
C LYS A 170 30.65 2.80 -8.30
N VAL A 171 31.51 1.79 -8.21
CA VAL A 171 31.08 0.39 -8.16
C VAL A 171 30.24 0.13 -6.90
N ILE A 172 30.66 0.64 -5.74
CA ILE A 172 29.87 0.54 -4.50
C ILE A 172 28.50 1.22 -4.68
N PHE A 173 28.44 2.43 -5.24
CA PHE A 173 27.18 3.11 -5.47
C PHE A 173 26.28 2.38 -6.46
N ALA A 174 26.84 1.86 -7.56
CA ALA A 174 26.08 1.06 -8.54
C ALA A 174 25.55 -0.24 -7.93
N LEU A 175 26.33 -0.90 -7.06
CA LEU A 175 25.89 -2.10 -6.33
C LEU A 175 24.78 -1.77 -5.32
N VAL A 176 24.89 -0.68 -4.57
CA VAL A 176 23.87 -0.24 -3.63
C VAL A 176 22.57 0.14 -4.36
N ASP A 177 22.66 0.92 -5.44
CA ASP A 177 21.50 1.29 -6.27
C ASP A 177 20.84 0.05 -6.88
N GLY A 178 21.65 -0.87 -7.43
CA GLY A 178 21.23 -2.17 -7.93
C GLY A 178 20.51 -3.01 -6.88
N ALA A 179 21.08 -3.14 -5.68
CA ALA A 179 20.50 -3.91 -4.59
C ALA A 179 19.17 -3.31 -4.09
N LEU A 180 19.09 -1.98 -3.95
CA LEU A 180 17.88 -1.29 -3.52
C LEU A 180 16.76 -1.38 -4.56
N ASN A 181 17.09 -1.24 -5.85
CA ASN A 181 16.14 -1.39 -6.94
C ASN A 181 15.71 -2.85 -7.14
N ALA A 182 16.61 -3.82 -6.98
CA ALA A 182 16.27 -5.25 -6.97
C ALA A 182 15.38 -5.62 -5.78
N TYR A 183 15.66 -5.08 -4.60
CA TYR A 183 14.82 -5.29 -3.42
C TYR A 183 13.44 -4.64 -3.60
N PHE A 184 13.36 -3.47 -4.24
CA PHE A 184 12.10 -2.86 -4.64
C PHE A 184 11.31 -3.76 -5.59
N ILE A 185 11.95 -4.31 -6.63
CA ILE A 185 11.31 -5.25 -7.57
C ILE A 185 10.83 -6.50 -6.84
N TYR A 186 11.66 -7.08 -5.98
CA TYR A 186 11.29 -8.22 -5.16
C TYR A 186 10.04 -7.91 -4.34
N LEU A 187 10.02 -6.76 -3.66
CA LEU A 187 8.92 -6.40 -2.78
C LEU A 187 7.63 -6.09 -3.56
N VAL A 188 7.74 -5.47 -4.74
CA VAL A 188 6.62 -5.28 -5.67
C VAL A 188 6.14 -6.62 -6.22
N ARG A 189 7.05 -7.52 -6.62
CA ARG A 189 6.73 -8.85 -7.14
C ARG A 189 6.08 -9.73 -6.07
N SER A 190 6.63 -9.78 -4.86
CA SER A 190 6.04 -10.53 -3.74
C SER A 190 4.63 -10.01 -3.42
N ARG A 191 4.43 -8.68 -3.38
CA ARG A 191 3.09 -8.09 -3.24
C ARG A 191 2.17 -8.33 -4.44
N LEU A 192 2.69 -8.47 -5.66
CA LEU A 192 1.88 -8.77 -6.84
C LEU A 192 1.50 -10.26 -6.91
N ILE A 193 2.40 -11.15 -6.48
CA ILE A 193 2.23 -12.61 -6.48
C ILE A 193 1.36 -13.06 -5.30
N GLU A 194 1.51 -12.47 -4.11
CA GLU A 194 0.62 -12.71 -2.96
C GLU A 194 -0.82 -12.24 -3.22
N ASN A 195 -1.02 -11.31 -4.17
CA ASN A 195 -2.34 -10.76 -4.53
C ASN A 195 -2.87 -11.26 -5.90
N GLY A 196 -2.19 -12.19 -6.57
CA GLY A 196 -2.68 -12.86 -7.80
C GLY A 196 -2.94 -11.96 -9.03
N LEU A 197 -2.43 -10.72 -9.07
CA LEU A 197 -2.82 -9.73 -10.09
C LEU A 197 -1.94 -9.75 -11.35
N THR A 198 -2.36 -10.50 -12.36
CA THR A 198 -1.74 -10.47 -13.72
C THR A 198 -2.10 -9.20 -14.52
N LYS A 199 -3.19 -8.50 -14.17
CA LYS A 199 -3.67 -7.29 -14.87
C LYS A 199 -2.70 -6.10 -14.82
N TYR A 200 -1.74 -6.10 -13.89
CA TYR A 200 -0.76 -5.02 -13.73
C TYR A 200 0.61 -5.34 -14.36
N TYR A 201 0.75 -6.43 -15.13
CA TYR A 201 1.97 -6.73 -15.87
C TYR A 201 2.46 -5.57 -16.77
N PRO A 202 1.60 -4.81 -17.48
CA PRO A 202 2.06 -3.66 -18.27
C PRO A 202 2.67 -2.56 -17.38
N LEU A 203 2.07 -2.31 -16.22
CA LEU A 203 2.53 -1.30 -15.25
C LEU A 203 3.82 -1.73 -14.56
N TYR A 204 3.92 -3.00 -14.18
CA TYR A 204 5.13 -3.62 -13.63
C TYR A 204 6.26 -3.62 -14.68
N ARG A 205 5.99 -3.99 -15.93
CA ARG A 205 6.98 -3.94 -17.03
C ARG A 205 7.44 -2.52 -17.33
N MET A 206 6.54 -1.54 -17.28
CA MET A 206 6.92 -0.14 -17.43
C MET A 206 7.78 0.37 -16.26
N ASN A 207 7.47 -0.01 -15.01
CA ASN A 207 8.34 0.33 -13.87
C ASN A 207 9.69 -0.42 -13.93
N LEU A 208 9.69 -1.68 -14.34
CA LEU A 208 10.91 -2.46 -14.57
C LEU A 208 11.78 -1.81 -15.65
N PHE A 209 11.16 -1.29 -16.71
CA PHE A 209 11.84 -0.52 -17.74
C PHE A 209 12.44 0.79 -17.20
N LEU A 210 11.71 1.54 -16.38
CA LEU A 210 12.24 2.74 -15.72
C LEU A 210 13.40 2.45 -14.77
N ILE A 211 13.33 1.34 -14.02
CA ILE A 211 14.43 0.87 -13.17
C ILE A 211 15.65 0.47 -14.01
N PHE A 212 15.42 -0.23 -15.12
CA PHE A 212 16.50 -0.59 -16.04
C PHE A 212 17.19 0.65 -16.62
N ILE A 213 16.43 1.69 -16.99
CA ILE A 213 17.01 2.98 -17.38
C ILE A 213 17.79 3.62 -16.22
N SER A 214 17.29 3.58 -14.99
CA SER A 214 18.02 4.12 -13.83
C SER A 214 19.36 3.41 -13.61
N LEU A 215 19.38 2.07 -13.71
CA LEU A 215 20.59 1.27 -13.55
C LEU A 215 21.55 1.44 -14.73
N SER A 216 21.05 1.62 -15.95
CA SER A 216 21.91 1.87 -17.10
C SER A 216 22.64 3.21 -16.99
N LEU A 217 22.02 4.23 -16.37
CA LEU A 217 22.69 5.50 -16.08
C LEU A 217 23.89 5.34 -15.13
N ASP A 218 23.86 4.40 -14.20
CA ASP A 218 25.04 4.09 -13.36
C ASP A 218 26.13 3.38 -14.14
N VAL A 219 25.76 2.43 -15.00
CA VAL A 219 26.72 1.74 -15.87
C VAL A 219 27.40 2.74 -16.80
N VAL A 220 26.64 3.70 -17.36
CA VAL A 220 27.21 4.77 -18.19
C VAL A 220 28.11 5.69 -17.35
N LEU A 221 27.72 6.05 -16.12
CA LEU A 221 28.58 6.85 -15.23
C LEU A 221 29.90 6.14 -14.92
N VAL A 222 29.89 4.83 -14.66
CA VAL A 222 31.10 4.02 -14.45
C VAL A 222 31.91 3.92 -15.75
N GLY A 223 31.25 3.71 -16.89
CA GLY A 223 31.90 3.57 -18.20
C GLY A 223 32.57 4.85 -18.71
N LEU A 224 31.98 6.02 -18.43
CA LEU A 224 32.54 7.32 -18.79
C LEU A 224 33.83 7.64 -18.04
N MET A 225 34.12 6.96 -16.93
CA MET A 225 35.42 7.05 -16.26
C MET A 225 36.56 6.39 -17.03
N SER A 226 36.26 5.61 -18.07
CA SER A 226 37.25 5.07 -19.00
C SER A 226 37.68 6.07 -20.07
N LEU A 227 36.95 7.19 -20.23
CA LEU A 227 37.35 8.27 -21.14
C LEU A 227 38.45 9.11 -20.49
N GLN A 228 39.40 9.56 -21.31
CA GLN A 228 40.58 10.30 -20.83
C GLN A 228 40.26 11.73 -20.35
N SER A 229 39.09 12.30 -20.69
CA SER A 229 38.73 13.68 -20.34
C SER A 229 37.89 13.73 -19.06
N THR A 230 38.52 14.05 -17.94
CA THR A 230 37.85 14.22 -16.64
C THR A 230 36.79 15.34 -16.67
N LEU A 231 36.98 16.35 -17.52
CA LEU A 231 36.08 17.49 -17.57
C LEU A 231 34.71 17.12 -18.16
N VAL A 232 34.70 16.30 -19.21
CA VAL A 232 33.45 15.82 -19.83
C VAL A 232 32.66 14.93 -18.86
N TYR A 233 33.37 14.14 -18.06
CA TYR A 233 32.78 13.33 -17.00
C TYR A 233 32.00 14.17 -15.97
N LEU A 234 32.58 15.30 -15.53
CA LEU A 234 31.94 16.20 -14.58
C LEU A 234 30.61 16.78 -15.12
N SER A 235 30.54 17.07 -16.42
CA SER A 235 29.34 17.58 -17.10
C SER A 235 28.21 16.54 -17.19
N PHE A 236 28.52 15.25 -17.06
CA PHE A 236 27.54 14.17 -17.15
C PHE A 236 26.76 13.95 -15.85
N HIS A 237 27.35 14.29 -14.70
CA HIS A 237 26.70 14.11 -13.40
C HIS A 237 25.32 14.80 -13.29
N PRO A 238 25.17 16.11 -13.59
CA PRO A 238 23.87 16.77 -13.55
C PRO A 238 22.80 16.05 -14.38
N VAL A 239 23.16 15.57 -15.58
CA VAL A 239 22.24 14.86 -16.47
C VAL A 239 21.73 13.57 -15.82
N CYS A 240 22.65 12.73 -15.33
CA CYS A 240 22.28 11.47 -14.67
C CYS A 240 21.41 11.69 -13.44
N TYR A 241 21.81 12.58 -12.53
CA TYR A 241 21.08 12.78 -11.28
C TYR A 241 19.70 13.41 -11.52
N LEU A 242 19.54 14.30 -12.50
CA LEU A 242 18.22 14.84 -12.87
C LEU A 242 17.32 13.80 -13.51
N LEU A 243 17.85 12.96 -14.41
CA LEU A 243 17.09 11.86 -15.00
C LEU A 243 16.67 10.84 -13.93
N LYS A 244 17.58 10.47 -13.03
CA LYS A 244 17.27 9.60 -11.90
C LYS A 244 16.21 10.20 -10.98
N LEU A 245 16.34 11.49 -10.63
CA LEU A 245 15.32 12.21 -9.87
C LEU A 245 13.95 12.18 -10.57
N GLN A 246 13.93 12.38 -11.89
CA GLN A 246 12.70 12.31 -12.68
C GLN A 246 12.07 10.90 -12.68
N ILE A 247 12.88 9.85 -12.80
CA ILE A 247 12.45 8.46 -12.70
C ILE A 247 11.81 8.21 -11.32
N GLU A 248 12.49 8.63 -10.25
CA GLU A 248 12.00 8.46 -8.88
C GLU A 248 10.66 9.19 -8.63
N MET A 249 10.54 10.43 -9.11
CA MET A 249 9.27 11.18 -9.02
C MET A 249 8.16 10.61 -9.90
N ASN A 250 8.49 9.97 -11.04
CA ASN A 250 7.54 9.30 -11.92
C ASN A 250 7.02 7.98 -11.32
N MET A 251 7.91 7.18 -10.71
CA MET A 251 7.52 5.93 -10.05
C MET A 251 6.67 6.17 -8.79
N ALA A 252 6.90 7.25 -8.04
CA ALA A 252 6.12 7.58 -6.83
C ALA A 252 4.62 7.87 -7.09
N GLU A 253 4.27 8.46 -8.24
CA GLU A 253 2.86 8.73 -8.61
C GLU A 253 2.10 7.45 -9.00
N LEU A 254 2.80 6.46 -9.56
CA LEU A 254 2.25 5.15 -9.88
C LEU A 254 1.97 4.31 -8.63
N ILE A 255 2.90 4.30 -7.67
CA ILE A 255 2.72 3.60 -6.39
C ILE A 255 1.51 4.17 -5.65
N THR A 256 1.31 5.49 -5.68
CA THR A 256 0.13 6.11 -5.07
C THR A 256 -1.17 5.64 -5.72
N LYS A 257 -1.19 5.41 -7.04
CA LYS A 257 -2.35 4.84 -7.74
C LYS A 257 -2.57 3.37 -7.38
N VAL A 258 -1.51 2.56 -7.33
CA VAL A 258 -1.56 1.13 -6.95
C VAL A 258 -1.97 0.95 -5.48
N VAL A 259 -1.46 1.79 -4.58
CA VAL A 259 -1.78 1.76 -3.14
C VAL A 259 -3.21 2.25 -2.89
N ARG A 260 -3.68 3.29 -3.61
CA ARG A 260 -5.07 3.74 -3.53
C ARG A 260 -6.07 2.76 -4.15
N SER A 261 -5.68 2.01 -5.19
CA SER A 261 -6.53 0.97 -5.78
C SER A 261 -6.53 -0.34 -4.99
N SER A 262 -5.54 -0.57 -4.11
CA SER A 262 -5.47 -1.74 -3.22
C SER A 262 -6.12 -1.50 -1.85
N GLY A 263 -6.94 -0.46 -1.69
CA GLY A 263 -7.67 -0.18 -0.43
C GLY A 263 -6.79 0.21 0.77
N ALA A 264 -5.49 0.43 0.59
CA ALA A 264 -4.63 0.87 1.67
C ALA A 264 -4.76 2.39 1.87
N THR A 265 -5.55 2.80 2.86
CA THR A 265 -5.67 4.19 3.26
C THR A 265 -4.32 4.71 3.75
N VAL A 266 -3.62 5.50 2.94
CA VAL A 266 -2.45 6.31 3.35
C VAL A 266 -2.95 7.57 4.08
N LYS A 267 -3.66 7.34 5.17
CA LYS A 267 -3.91 8.25 6.29
C LYS A 267 -3.58 7.38 7.51
N ASP A 268 -2.32 7.18 7.89
CA ASP A 268 -1.72 7.98 8.98
C ASP A 268 -0.20 7.71 9.16
N LYS A 269 0.50 7.17 8.16
CA LYS A 269 1.95 6.89 8.28
C LYS A 269 2.87 8.05 7.86
N ILE A 270 2.41 9.30 7.99
CA ILE A 270 3.24 10.48 7.76
C ILE A 270 3.19 11.34 9.02
N TYR A 271 4.27 11.24 9.82
CA TYR A 271 4.61 11.95 11.06
C TYR A 271 4.15 11.32 12.40
N PRO A 272 5.10 10.90 13.26
CA PRO A 272 4.82 10.75 14.68
C PRO A 272 4.64 12.16 15.28
N HIS A 273 3.47 12.43 15.84
CA HIS A 273 3.30 13.55 16.76
C HIS A 273 4.11 13.26 18.03
N HIS A 274 5.21 13.98 18.22
CA HIS A 274 5.77 14.17 19.55
C HIS A 274 4.83 15.11 20.31
N SER A 275 3.95 14.55 21.13
CA SER A 275 3.35 15.24 22.25
C SER A 275 4.18 14.92 23.49
N SER A 276 4.93 15.92 23.94
CA SER A 276 5.52 15.97 25.26
C SER A 276 4.42 15.86 26.31
N GLY A 277 4.44 14.81 27.11
CA GLY A 277 3.50 14.59 28.20
C GLY A 277 4.18 13.78 29.29
N ASN A 278 4.59 14.47 30.35
CA ASN A 278 5.14 13.90 31.58
C ASN A 278 4.21 12.83 32.14
N TYR A 279 4.67 11.58 32.24
CA TYR A 279 4.17 10.65 33.24
C TYR A 279 5.32 9.87 33.86
N ALA A 280 5.26 9.85 35.18
CA ALA A 280 6.27 9.37 36.11
C ALA A 280 6.52 7.88 35.98
N MET A 281 7.73 7.51 36.43
CA MET A 281 8.17 6.15 36.70
C MET A 281 7.15 5.34 37.51
N ALA A 282 6.86 4.14 37.03
CA ALA A 282 6.60 2.99 37.90
C ALA A 282 7.48 1.84 37.40
N THR A 283 8.55 1.61 38.13
CA THR A 283 9.36 0.39 38.14
C THR A 283 8.49 -0.80 38.52
N ASP A 284 8.58 -1.89 37.78
CA ASP A 284 8.77 -3.21 38.38
C ASP A 284 9.41 -4.18 37.38
N THR A 285 10.34 -4.96 37.92
CA THR A 285 11.31 -5.80 37.21
C THR A 285 10.87 -7.27 37.28
N ILE A 286 11.71 -8.18 36.75
CA ILE A 286 11.69 -9.66 36.94
C ILE A 286 10.73 -10.40 35.97
N THR A 287 11.09 -11.35 35.09
CA THR A 287 12.36 -12.05 34.74
C THR A 287 12.14 -12.81 33.41
N LYS A 288 13.21 -13.01 32.63
CA LYS A 288 13.32 -14.05 31.58
C LYS A 288 13.74 -15.40 32.22
N PRO A 289 13.44 -16.54 31.58
CA PRO A 289 14.43 -17.22 30.71
C PRO A 289 13.79 -17.73 29.39
N SER A 290 14.38 -17.60 28.19
CA SER A 290 15.51 -18.35 27.60
C SER A 290 15.28 -19.87 27.42
N ALA A 291 14.88 -20.29 26.21
CA ALA A 291 15.36 -21.46 25.44
C ALA A 291 14.50 -21.59 24.16
N ALA A 292 15.01 -21.27 22.97
CA ALA A 292 15.68 -22.21 22.05
C ALA A 292 14.80 -23.38 21.60
N TYR A 293 14.18 -23.29 20.43
CA TYR A 293 13.96 -24.44 19.53
C TYR A 293 13.93 -23.98 18.07
N SER A 294 15.00 -24.35 17.37
CA SER A 294 15.10 -24.42 15.92
C SER A 294 14.62 -25.80 15.43
N ASN A 295 13.91 -25.78 14.30
CA ASN A 295 13.80 -26.82 13.27
C ASN A 295 13.42 -28.25 13.67
N ILE A 296 12.19 -28.66 13.28
CA ILE A 296 11.98 -29.95 12.60
C ILE A 296 10.98 -29.73 11.45
N TYR A 297 11.49 -29.89 10.23
CA TYR A 297 10.69 -30.16 9.03
C TYR A 297 10.07 -31.55 9.16
N GLY A 298 8.77 -31.67 8.94
CA GLY A 298 8.07 -32.95 8.83
C GLY A 298 6.89 -32.79 7.88
N ALA A 299 7.09 -33.21 6.63
CA ALA A 299 6.05 -33.31 5.63
C ALA A 299 5.08 -34.45 5.97
N SER A 300 3.78 -34.25 5.77
CA SER A 300 2.83 -35.34 5.63
C SER A 300 1.76 -34.97 4.59
N HIS A 301 2.02 -35.39 3.34
CA HIS A 301 0.98 -35.70 2.38
C HIS A 301 0.41 -37.09 2.72
N GLY A 302 -0.91 -37.24 2.65
CA GLY A 302 -1.59 -38.52 2.84
C GLY A 302 -3.06 -38.43 2.47
N ALA A 303 -3.33 -38.27 1.16
CA ALA A 303 -4.65 -38.52 0.61
C ALA A 303 -4.83 -40.03 0.43
N HIS A 304 -5.77 -40.63 1.14
CA HIS A 304 -6.25 -41.98 0.85
C HIS A 304 -7.50 -41.88 -0.04
N THR A 305 -7.29 -42.11 -1.33
CA THR A 305 -8.33 -42.40 -2.32
C THR A 305 -8.69 -43.89 -2.24
N THR A 306 -9.95 -44.20 -1.95
CA THR A 306 -10.56 -45.51 -2.24
C THR A 306 -11.37 -45.41 -3.51
N HIS A 307 -10.89 -46.11 -4.55
CA HIS A 307 -11.61 -46.40 -5.79
C HIS A 307 -12.68 -47.47 -5.50
N VAL A 308 -13.92 -47.21 -5.90
CA VAL A 308 -14.95 -48.24 -6.12
C VAL A 308 -15.50 -48.02 -7.52
N GLU A 309 -15.20 -48.93 -8.44
CA GLU A 309 -15.92 -49.04 -9.71
C GLU A 309 -17.29 -49.68 -9.43
N ALA A 310 -18.36 -49.02 -9.87
CA ALA A 310 -19.69 -49.62 -9.98
C ALA A 310 -20.25 -49.28 -11.35
N GLY A 311 -20.81 -50.30 -11.99
CA GLY A 311 -21.18 -50.33 -13.39
C GLY A 311 -22.31 -49.35 -13.77
N ASP A 312 -22.31 -49.11 -15.07
CA ASP A 312 -23.39 -48.60 -15.90
C ASP A 312 -24.81 -49.00 -15.42
N ARG A 313 -25.77 -48.07 -15.61
CA ARG A 313 -27.21 -48.06 -15.27
C ARG A 313 -27.60 -47.36 -13.96
N ASP A 314 -27.98 -46.08 -14.05
CA ASP A 314 -29.39 -45.65 -13.89
C ASP A 314 -29.53 -44.16 -14.27
N SER A 315 -29.76 -43.89 -15.56
CA SER A 315 -29.94 -42.56 -16.15
C SER A 315 -31.35 -41.97 -15.93
N SER A 316 -32.00 -42.32 -14.82
CA SER A 316 -33.37 -41.89 -14.50
C SER A 316 -33.49 -40.88 -13.34
N ILE A 317 -32.44 -40.69 -12.53
CA ILE A 317 -32.47 -39.79 -11.36
C ILE A 317 -31.93 -38.37 -11.68
N GLU A 318 -31.20 -38.18 -12.78
CA GLU A 318 -30.78 -36.83 -13.23
C GLU A 318 -31.92 -36.01 -13.86
N MET A 319 -33.13 -36.57 -13.99
CA MET A 319 -34.23 -35.94 -14.71
C MET A 319 -35.22 -35.15 -13.83
N GLU A 320 -35.14 -35.21 -12.49
CA GLU A 320 -36.11 -34.53 -11.61
C GLU A 320 -35.65 -33.19 -11.00
N PHE A 321 -34.37 -32.82 -11.10
CA PHE A 321 -33.89 -31.46 -10.76
C PHE A 321 -33.98 -30.46 -11.94
N GLN A 322 -34.61 -30.85 -13.06
CA GLN A 322 -34.64 -30.04 -14.29
C GLN A 322 -35.57 -28.80 -14.25
N GLY A 323 -36.39 -28.63 -13.20
CA GLY A 323 -37.26 -27.47 -13.02
C GLY A 323 -36.59 -26.22 -12.43
N ARG A 324 -35.44 -26.37 -11.74
CA ARG A 324 -34.63 -25.26 -11.22
C ARG A 324 -33.30 -25.21 -11.96
N ARG A 325 -33.33 -25.13 -13.30
CA ARG A 325 -32.13 -24.69 -14.01
C ARG A 325 -31.80 -23.29 -13.51
N SER A 326 -30.60 -23.12 -12.95
CA SER A 326 -29.91 -21.84 -13.00
C SER A 326 -30.01 -21.35 -14.45
N GLN A 327 -30.93 -20.43 -14.71
CA GLN A 327 -30.98 -19.70 -15.98
C GLN A 327 -29.93 -18.58 -15.95
N SER A 328 -28.77 -18.82 -15.34
CA SER A 328 -27.65 -17.91 -15.48
C SER A 328 -27.27 -17.94 -16.96
N THR A 329 -27.64 -16.87 -17.64
CA THR A 329 -27.19 -16.53 -18.99
C THR A 329 -25.81 -15.89 -18.95
N ASP A 330 -25.18 -15.83 -17.77
CA ASP A 330 -23.90 -15.19 -17.59
C ASP A 330 -22.83 -16.01 -18.31
N PRO A 331 -21.89 -15.36 -19.00
CA PRO A 331 -20.78 -16.07 -19.60
C PRO A 331 -19.98 -16.78 -18.50
N PRO A 332 -19.44 -17.98 -18.76
CA PRO A 332 -18.62 -18.67 -17.79
C PRO A 332 -17.42 -17.81 -17.40
N LEU A 333 -17.11 -17.75 -16.11
CA LEU A 333 -15.89 -17.11 -15.62
C LEU A 333 -14.70 -17.94 -16.11
N THR A 334 -13.86 -17.35 -16.97
CA THR A 334 -12.65 -18.00 -17.45
C THR A 334 -11.60 -18.03 -16.34
N SER A 335 -10.62 -18.92 -16.43
CA SER A 335 -9.54 -19.05 -15.43
C SER A 335 -8.67 -17.79 -15.26
N ASP A 336 -8.82 -16.82 -16.14
CA ASP A 336 -8.17 -15.51 -16.13
C ASP A 336 -9.14 -14.34 -15.82
N ASP A 337 -10.37 -14.63 -15.40
CA ASP A 337 -11.35 -13.59 -15.07
C ASP A 337 -10.82 -12.70 -13.92
N PRO A 338 -10.85 -11.35 -14.08
CA PRO A 338 -10.24 -10.41 -13.14
C PRO A 338 -10.92 -10.37 -11.77
N THR A 339 -12.08 -11.00 -11.60
CA THR A 339 -12.83 -11.09 -10.34
C THR A 339 -12.59 -12.40 -9.61
N LEU A 340 -11.81 -13.33 -10.17
CA LEU A 340 -11.44 -14.56 -9.48
C LEU A 340 -10.76 -14.25 -8.14
N GLY A 341 -11.32 -14.81 -7.07
CA GLY A 341 -10.85 -14.59 -5.70
C GLY A 341 -11.43 -13.35 -5.03
N TYR A 342 -12.28 -12.55 -5.69
CA TYR A 342 -13.05 -11.50 -5.02
C TYR A 342 -13.97 -12.14 -3.99
N ARG A 343 -14.05 -11.50 -2.82
CA ARG A 343 -14.89 -11.94 -1.71
C ARG A 343 -15.60 -10.73 -1.13
N LEU A 344 -16.92 -10.79 -1.10
CA LEU A 344 -17.69 -9.94 -0.22
C LEU A 344 -17.53 -10.49 1.20
N PHE A 345 -16.77 -9.79 2.05
CA PHE A 345 -16.40 -10.32 3.35
C PHE A 345 -17.18 -9.71 4.52
N HIS A 346 -17.59 -8.43 4.41
CA HIS A 346 -18.42 -7.78 5.42
C HIS A 346 -19.45 -6.82 4.85
N VAL A 347 -20.42 -6.48 5.69
CA VAL A 347 -21.36 -5.35 5.53
C VAL A 347 -21.25 -4.43 6.74
N MET A 348 -21.37 -3.12 6.53
CA MET A 348 -21.32 -2.14 7.60
C MET A 348 -22.71 -1.53 7.85
N LEU A 349 -23.15 -1.55 9.10
CA LEU A 349 -24.37 -0.91 9.56
C LEU A 349 -24.02 0.18 10.58
N ARG A 350 -24.67 1.35 10.45
CA ARG A 350 -24.64 2.33 11.52
C ARG A 350 -25.63 1.93 12.60
N ILE A 351 -25.20 2.01 13.85
CA ILE A 351 -26.03 1.64 15.00
C ILE A 351 -26.15 2.81 15.98
N ARG A 352 -27.35 3.03 16.49
CA ARG A 352 -27.69 4.14 17.38
C ARG A 352 -27.13 3.90 18.78
N ASP A 353 -27.36 2.71 19.33
CA ASP A 353 -26.95 2.34 20.69
C ASP A 353 -26.22 0.98 20.69
N PRO A 354 -24.90 0.95 20.95
CA PRO A 354 -24.14 -0.29 20.93
C PRO A 354 -24.56 -1.28 22.00
N VAL A 355 -25.16 -0.86 23.12
CA VAL A 355 -25.62 -1.80 24.15
C VAL A 355 -26.72 -2.69 23.59
N GLN A 356 -27.71 -2.09 22.93
CA GLN A 356 -28.83 -2.81 22.36
C GLN A 356 -28.41 -3.65 21.15
N SER A 357 -27.63 -3.07 20.24
CA SER A 357 -27.19 -3.79 19.04
C SER A 357 -26.26 -4.95 19.40
N LEU A 358 -25.32 -4.79 20.34
CA LEU A 358 -24.46 -5.89 20.76
C LEU A 358 -25.25 -6.99 21.48
N HIS A 359 -26.24 -6.66 22.31
CA HIS A 359 -27.12 -7.66 22.90
C HIS A 359 -27.84 -8.48 21.82
N PHE A 360 -28.39 -7.82 20.81
CA PHE A 360 -29.05 -8.49 19.69
C PHE A 360 -28.08 -9.41 18.93
N TYR A 361 -26.96 -8.89 18.43
CA TYR A 361 -26.06 -9.66 17.56
C TYR A 361 -25.23 -10.72 18.32
N ILE A 362 -24.83 -10.47 19.56
CA ILE A 362 -23.97 -11.38 20.35
C ILE A 362 -24.80 -12.35 21.18
N ASP A 363 -25.71 -11.82 22.01
CA ASP A 363 -26.44 -12.64 22.98
C ASP A 363 -27.62 -13.34 22.33
N LEU A 364 -28.32 -12.66 21.40
CA LEU A 364 -29.48 -13.25 20.74
C LEU A 364 -29.11 -14.08 19.51
N MET A 365 -28.30 -13.50 18.61
CA MET A 365 -27.92 -14.14 17.35
C MET A 365 -26.65 -14.99 17.46
N GLY A 366 -25.90 -14.92 18.55
CA GLY A 366 -24.76 -15.81 18.81
C GLY A 366 -23.46 -15.44 18.10
N MET A 367 -23.36 -14.24 17.51
CA MET A 367 -22.10 -13.75 16.94
C MET A 367 -21.08 -13.45 18.05
N ARG A 368 -19.80 -13.31 17.67
CA ARG A 368 -18.72 -12.99 18.61
C ARG A 368 -17.87 -11.84 18.07
N THR A 369 -17.39 -11.01 18.98
CA THR A 369 -16.52 -9.89 18.66
C THR A 369 -15.18 -10.40 18.14
N VAL A 370 -14.84 -9.97 16.94
CA VAL A 370 -13.49 -10.15 16.36
C VAL A 370 -12.56 -9.09 16.93
N PHE A 371 -12.97 -7.82 16.86
CA PHE A 371 -12.30 -6.71 17.51
C PHE A 371 -13.25 -5.52 17.74
N THR A 372 -12.85 -4.65 18.67
CA THR A 372 -13.45 -3.34 18.89
C THR A 372 -12.38 -2.26 18.71
N MET A 373 -12.71 -1.19 18.00
CA MET A 373 -11.79 -0.07 17.78
C MET A 373 -12.48 1.25 18.03
N ASP A 374 -12.07 1.94 19.10
CA ASP A 374 -12.42 3.33 19.33
C ASP A 374 -11.48 4.24 18.51
N THR A 375 -12.08 5.13 17.72
CA THR A 375 -11.37 6.04 16.82
C THR A 375 -11.42 7.50 17.29
N GLY A 376 -12.11 7.77 18.41
CA GLY A 376 -12.36 9.11 18.93
C GLY A 376 -13.81 9.53 18.75
N PRO A 377 -14.28 9.88 17.53
CA PRO A 377 -15.67 10.32 17.33
C PRO A 377 -16.67 9.16 17.12
N PHE A 378 -16.17 7.94 16.96
CA PHE A 378 -16.99 6.75 16.74
C PHE A 378 -16.22 5.49 17.16
N THR A 379 -16.96 4.42 17.44
CA THR A 379 -16.43 3.09 17.74
C THR A 379 -16.94 2.09 16.71
N ILE A 380 -16.05 1.19 16.28
CA ILE A 380 -16.38 0.08 15.39
C ILE A 380 -16.36 -1.23 16.17
N TYR A 381 -17.40 -2.04 15.99
CA TYR A 381 -17.49 -3.40 16.51
C TYR A 381 -17.58 -4.38 15.33
N TYR A 382 -16.54 -5.18 15.13
CA TYR A 382 -16.55 -6.23 14.10
C TYR A 382 -17.01 -7.54 14.71
N LEU A 383 -18.07 -8.13 14.17
CA LEU A 383 -18.67 -9.37 14.64
C LEU A 383 -18.61 -10.47 13.57
N GLY A 384 -18.50 -11.73 14.00
CA GLY A 384 -18.58 -12.91 13.14
C GLY A 384 -18.93 -14.18 13.90
N TYR A 385 -19.17 -15.29 13.20
CA TYR A 385 -19.42 -16.59 13.81
C TYR A 385 -18.14 -17.44 13.92
N PRO A 386 -17.80 -17.96 15.11
CA PRO A 386 -16.76 -18.97 15.28
C PRO A 386 -17.05 -20.24 14.47
N GLN A 387 -16.19 -20.59 13.52
CA GLN A 387 -16.41 -21.72 12.61
C GLN A 387 -15.98 -23.07 13.20
N THR A 388 -14.98 -23.08 14.09
CA THR A 388 -14.42 -24.31 14.69
C THR A 388 -14.78 -24.47 16.16
N ASP A 389 -14.74 -25.70 16.69
CA ASP A 389 -14.93 -25.94 18.13
C ASP A 389 -13.86 -25.25 18.98
N GLU A 390 -12.63 -25.17 18.47
CA GLU A 390 -11.54 -24.44 19.12
C GLU A 390 -11.87 -22.95 19.24
N HIS A 391 -12.35 -22.31 18.16
CA HIS A 391 -12.77 -20.90 18.20
C HIS A 391 -13.99 -20.67 19.09
N ARG A 392 -14.90 -21.65 19.20
CA ARG A 392 -16.03 -21.59 20.14
C ARG A 392 -15.57 -21.69 21.60
N ALA A 393 -14.51 -22.46 21.88
CA ALA A 393 -13.95 -22.62 23.22
C ALA A 393 -13.03 -21.46 23.64
N ASP A 394 -12.24 -20.89 22.72
CA ASP A 394 -11.36 -19.74 22.94
C ASP A 394 -11.72 -18.57 22.01
N LEU A 395 -12.57 -17.67 22.52
CA LEU A 395 -12.99 -16.46 21.81
C LEU A 395 -11.85 -15.46 21.58
N GLY A 396 -10.82 -15.47 22.44
CA GLY A 396 -9.65 -14.62 22.25
C GLY A 396 -8.81 -15.09 21.06
N LYS A 397 -8.69 -16.41 20.88
CA LYS A 397 -8.07 -17.01 19.68
C LYS A 397 -8.90 -16.75 18.44
N PHE A 398 -10.23 -16.92 18.51
CA PHE A 398 -11.15 -16.55 17.43
C PHE A 398 -10.88 -15.12 16.94
N GLY A 399 -10.90 -14.14 17.84
CA GLY A 399 -10.66 -12.73 17.48
C GLY A 399 -9.30 -12.50 16.82
N ARG A 400 -8.22 -13.06 17.38
CA ARG A 400 -6.86 -12.92 16.83
C ARG A 400 -6.70 -13.56 15.44
N ASP A 401 -7.16 -14.79 15.28
CA ASP A 401 -7.03 -15.55 14.03
C ASP A 401 -7.89 -14.92 12.92
N THR A 402 -9.14 -14.58 13.25
CA THR A 402 -10.05 -13.92 12.29
C THR A 402 -9.54 -12.53 11.92
N LEU A 403 -8.99 -11.75 12.86
CA LEU A 403 -8.38 -10.46 12.53
C LEU A 403 -7.18 -10.60 11.58
N ALA A 404 -6.35 -11.63 11.76
CA ALA A 404 -5.21 -11.90 10.88
C ALA A 404 -5.65 -12.25 9.44
N GLN A 405 -6.88 -12.73 9.26
CA GLN A 405 -7.47 -13.13 7.98
C GLN A 405 -8.75 -12.36 7.65
N LEU A 406 -8.89 -11.12 8.14
CA LEU A 406 -10.16 -10.38 8.13
C LEU A 406 -10.79 -10.31 6.72
N ALA A 407 -10.01 -9.91 5.72
CA ALA A 407 -10.47 -9.76 4.34
C ALA A 407 -10.79 -11.10 3.62
N TYR A 408 -10.36 -12.24 4.19
CA TYR A 408 -10.63 -13.57 3.65
C TYR A 408 -11.80 -14.27 4.33
N THR A 409 -12.27 -13.74 5.47
CA THR A 409 -13.34 -14.32 6.28
C THR A 409 -14.68 -13.75 5.84
N PRO A 410 -15.55 -14.53 5.17
CA PRO A 410 -16.86 -14.06 4.76
C PRO A 410 -17.84 -13.95 5.95
N GLY A 411 -18.89 -13.16 5.77
CA GLY A 411 -20.01 -13.10 6.71
C GLY A 411 -19.72 -12.30 7.99
N LEU A 412 -18.84 -11.30 7.91
CA LEU A 412 -18.60 -10.38 9.01
C LEU A 412 -19.58 -9.21 8.99
N ILE A 413 -19.89 -8.66 10.16
CA ILE A 413 -20.70 -7.45 10.31
C ILE A 413 -19.86 -6.40 11.02
N GLU A 414 -19.80 -5.21 10.42
CA GLU A 414 -19.19 -4.02 10.99
C GLU A 414 -20.30 -3.13 11.56
N LEU A 415 -20.44 -3.09 12.89
CA LEU A 415 -21.34 -2.15 13.55
C LEU A 415 -20.60 -0.85 13.85
N TYR A 416 -21.11 0.25 13.33
CA TYR A 416 -20.49 1.56 13.38
C TYR A 416 -21.30 2.50 14.28
N HIS A 417 -20.79 2.75 15.48
CA HIS A 417 -21.43 3.59 16.48
C HIS A 417 -20.80 4.99 16.49
N VAL A 418 -21.57 6.01 16.12
CA VAL A 418 -21.14 7.41 16.23
C VAL A 418 -21.47 7.89 17.64
N HIS A 419 -20.48 8.36 18.38
CA HIS A 419 -20.69 8.71 19.79
C HIS A 419 -21.73 9.82 19.93
N GLY A 420 -22.68 9.62 20.85
CA GLY A 420 -23.79 10.51 21.10
C GLY A 420 -25.08 10.13 20.37
N SER A 421 -25.03 9.24 19.35
CA SER A 421 -26.25 8.78 18.66
C SER A 421 -27.22 8.03 19.58
N GLU A 422 -26.73 7.43 20.66
CA GLU A 422 -27.53 6.74 21.67
C GLU A 422 -28.54 7.66 22.37
N ASN A 423 -28.30 8.98 22.34
CA ASN A 423 -29.19 10.00 22.90
C ASN A 423 -30.25 10.50 21.92
N GLU A 424 -30.14 10.13 20.64
CA GLU A 424 -31.14 10.44 19.61
C GLU A 424 -32.33 9.47 19.71
N PRO A 425 -33.53 9.86 19.24
CA PRO A 425 -34.71 9.00 19.28
C PRO A 425 -34.55 7.71 18.46
N GLU A 426 -35.37 6.71 18.76
CA GLU A 426 -35.49 5.51 17.93
C GLU A 426 -35.86 5.88 16.47
N GLY A 427 -35.31 5.14 15.51
CA GLY A 427 -35.45 5.45 14.09
C GLY A 427 -34.54 6.58 13.59
N TYR A 428 -33.53 7.00 14.37
CA TYR A 428 -32.55 8.01 13.96
C TYR A 428 -31.83 7.66 12.64
N TYR A 429 -31.44 6.39 12.46
CA TYR A 429 -30.86 5.92 11.21
C TYR A 429 -31.93 5.39 10.26
N SER A 430 -31.81 5.73 8.98
CA SER A 430 -32.64 5.15 7.93
C SER A 430 -32.15 3.74 7.59
N THR A 431 -33.08 2.79 7.59
CA THR A 431 -32.79 1.37 7.41
C THR A 431 -32.79 0.92 5.95
N GLY A 432 -33.27 1.78 5.04
CA GLY A 432 -33.35 1.49 3.61
C GLY A 432 -34.69 0.93 3.12
N ASN A 433 -35.65 0.66 4.02
CA ASN A 433 -36.96 0.11 3.66
C ASN A 433 -38.11 1.12 3.76
N GLN A 434 -37.81 2.38 4.06
CA GLN A 434 -38.82 3.44 4.22
C GLN A 434 -38.58 4.58 3.21
N PRO A 435 -39.61 4.97 2.42
CA PRO A 435 -39.53 6.16 1.56
C PRO A 435 -39.28 7.44 2.38
N PRO A 436 -38.56 8.44 1.83
CA PRO A 436 -37.98 8.49 0.49
C PRO A 436 -36.60 7.81 0.38
N HIS A 437 -36.14 7.12 1.42
CA HIS A 437 -34.75 6.63 1.56
C HIS A 437 -34.62 5.12 1.26
N LEU A 438 -35.31 4.64 0.23
CA LEU A 438 -35.23 3.23 -0.17
C LEU A 438 -33.79 2.85 -0.61
N GLY A 439 -33.29 1.69 -0.18
CA GLY A 439 -31.90 1.28 -0.32
C GLY A 439 -31.65 -0.18 0.10
N LEU A 440 -30.88 -0.38 1.18
CA LEU A 440 -30.59 -1.71 1.73
C LEU A 440 -31.90 -2.42 2.12
N GLY A 441 -32.10 -3.64 1.62
CA GLY A 441 -33.29 -4.44 1.91
C GLY A 441 -33.20 -5.15 3.27
N HIS A 442 -32.27 -6.09 3.42
CA HIS A 442 -32.11 -6.87 4.64
C HIS A 442 -30.73 -7.53 4.71
N ILE A 443 -30.40 -8.11 5.87
CA ILE A 443 -29.26 -9.03 6.05
C ILE A 443 -29.81 -10.43 6.35
N GLY A 444 -29.36 -11.42 5.58
CA GLY A 444 -29.77 -12.81 5.75
C GLY A 444 -28.86 -13.64 6.64
N PHE A 445 -29.46 -14.39 7.56
CA PHE A 445 -28.83 -15.37 8.42
C PHE A 445 -29.41 -16.76 8.14
N SER A 446 -28.51 -17.71 7.86
CA SER A 446 -28.91 -19.10 7.75
C SER A 446 -29.01 -19.73 9.13
N VAL A 447 -30.18 -20.25 9.47
CA VAL A 447 -30.49 -20.87 10.76
C VAL A 447 -30.91 -22.33 10.60
N PRO A 448 -30.54 -23.23 11.52
CA PRO A 448 -30.96 -24.64 11.44
C PRO A 448 -32.47 -24.85 11.59
N ASP A 449 -33.13 -24.01 12.39
CA ASP A 449 -34.55 -24.10 12.75
C ASP A 449 -35.12 -22.68 12.87
N VAL A 450 -35.82 -22.23 11.82
CA VAL A 450 -36.42 -20.88 11.76
C VAL A 450 -37.52 -20.72 12.81
N PRO A 451 -38.51 -21.63 12.97
CA PRO A 451 -39.53 -21.50 14.02
C PRO A 451 -38.93 -21.27 15.41
N ARG A 452 -37.94 -22.08 15.79
CA ARG A 452 -37.28 -21.97 17.10
C ARG A 452 -36.49 -20.67 17.24
N ALA A 453 -35.83 -20.22 16.18
CA ALA A 453 -35.11 -18.94 16.18
C ALA A 453 -36.08 -17.75 16.36
N VAL A 454 -37.20 -17.74 15.64
CA VAL A 454 -38.25 -16.72 15.74
C VAL A 454 -38.85 -16.70 17.15
N GLU A 455 -39.21 -17.87 17.69
CA GLU A 455 -39.76 -17.97 19.05
C GLU A 455 -38.77 -17.43 20.09
N ARG A 456 -37.50 -17.80 19.97
CA ARG A 456 -36.44 -17.30 20.85
C ARG A 456 -36.35 -15.77 20.79
N LEU A 457 -36.33 -15.19 19.60
CA LEU A 457 -36.23 -13.73 19.41
C LEU A 457 -37.47 -13.01 19.93
N ARG A 458 -38.68 -13.52 19.63
CA ARG A 458 -39.95 -13.00 20.13
C ARG A 458 -39.99 -12.99 21.66
N ASN A 459 -39.51 -14.05 22.30
CA ASN A 459 -39.44 -14.15 23.77
C ASN A 459 -38.47 -13.14 24.40
N HIS A 460 -37.55 -12.58 23.63
CA HIS A 460 -36.65 -11.50 24.05
C HIS A 460 -37.12 -10.11 23.57
N GLY A 461 -38.38 -9.99 23.14
CA GLY A 461 -38.99 -8.71 22.76
C GLY A 461 -38.61 -8.21 21.36
N VAL A 462 -37.99 -9.03 20.53
CA VAL A 462 -37.66 -8.67 19.15
C VAL A 462 -38.94 -8.63 18.29
N GLU A 463 -39.12 -7.56 17.53
CA GLU A 463 -40.25 -7.39 16.61
C GLU A 463 -40.12 -8.35 15.41
N VAL A 464 -41.10 -9.24 15.26
CA VAL A 464 -41.25 -10.12 14.09
C VAL A 464 -42.12 -9.40 13.07
N ILE A 465 -41.58 -9.09 11.90
CA ILE A 465 -42.30 -8.35 10.85
C ILE A 465 -42.89 -9.25 9.77
N LYS A 466 -42.43 -10.51 9.70
CA LYS A 466 -42.99 -11.54 8.84
C LYS A 466 -42.88 -12.90 9.52
N GLU A 467 -44.01 -13.60 9.62
CA GLU A 467 -44.10 -14.95 10.16
C GLU A 467 -43.79 -16.03 9.12
N LEU A 468 -43.57 -17.26 9.58
CA LEU A 468 -43.54 -18.43 8.72
C LEU A 468 -44.94 -18.77 8.19
N GLY A 469 -45.00 -19.31 6.98
CA GLY A 469 -46.24 -19.67 6.29
C GLY A 469 -46.97 -18.51 5.64
N THR A 470 -46.60 -17.26 5.94
CA THR A 470 -47.14 -16.08 5.25
C THR A 470 -46.31 -15.77 4.00
N ALA A 471 -47.00 -15.54 2.88
CA ALA A 471 -46.40 -15.18 1.61
C ALA A 471 -47.35 -14.30 0.78
N SER A 472 -47.90 -13.28 1.42
CA SER A 472 -48.74 -12.30 0.74
C SER A 472 -47.90 -11.17 0.16
N ARG A 473 -48.51 -10.33 -0.67
CA ARG A 473 -47.83 -9.19 -1.27
C ARG A 473 -47.43 -8.15 -0.22
N GLU A 474 -48.20 -8.06 0.85
CA GLU A 474 -47.97 -7.16 1.99
C GLU A 474 -46.76 -7.58 2.83
N ASP A 475 -46.40 -8.87 2.82
CA ASP A 475 -45.22 -9.41 3.50
C ASP A 475 -43.91 -9.11 2.74
N VAL A 476 -44.00 -8.78 1.45
CA VAL A 476 -42.85 -8.46 0.60
C VAL A 476 -42.54 -6.96 0.75
N PRO A 477 -41.26 -6.54 0.87
CA PRO A 477 -40.89 -5.14 1.06
C PRO A 477 -41.06 -4.28 -0.21
N LEU A 478 -42.28 -4.23 -0.75
CA LEU A 478 -42.71 -3.34 -1.83
C LEU A 478 -43.47 -2.17 -1.22
N SER A 479 -42.96 -0.96 -1.38
CA SER A 479 -43.56 0.21 -0.73
C SER A 479 -44.85 0.66 -1.43
N GLN A 480 -45.82 1.17 -0.66
CA GLN A 480 -47.01 1.82 -1.22
C GLN A 480 -46.62 3.03 -2.11
N TRP A 481 -45.53 3.71 -1.76
CA TRP A 481 -44.98 4.82 -2.54
C TRP A 481 -44.54 4.42 -3.96
N GLU A 482 -44.00 3.21 -4.14
CA GLU A 482 -43.72 2.65 -5.47
C GLU A 482 -45.01 2.25 -6.19
N ALA A 483 -45.96 1.66 -5.46
CA ALA A 483 -47.25 1.25 -6.01
C ALA A 483 -48.07 2.45 -6.53
N GLU A 484 -48.07 3.58 -5.84
CA GLU A 484 -48.70 4.85 -6.27
C GLU A 484 -48.13 5.36 -7.60
N LYS A 485 -46.87 5.06 -7.88
CA LYS A 485 -46.19 5.36 -9.15
C LYS A 485 -46.38 4.29 -10.20
N LYS A 486 -47.23 3.29 -9.93
CA LYS A 486 -47.46 2.10 -10.76
C LYS A 486 -46.21 1.25 -10.96
N ILE A 487 -45.29 1.25 -9.99
CA ILE A 487 -44.05 0.47 -10.00
C ILE A 487 -44.22 -0.77 -9.13
N GLY A 488 -43.71 -1.91 -9.60
CA GLY A 488 -43.72 -3.17 -8.85
C GLY A 488 -45.11 -3.80 -8.67
N LEU A 489 -46.12 -3.36 -9.43
CA LEU A 489 -47.47 -3.93 -9.40
C LEU A 489 -47.49 -5.35 -10.01
N GLY A 490 -48.26 -6.26 -9.43
CA GLY A 490 -48.42 -7.64 -9.90
C GLY A 490 -48.54 -8.65 -8.76
N ASP A 491 -49.04 -9.83 -9.08
CA ASP A 491 -49.14 -10.93 -8.11
C ASP A 491 -47.80 -11.64 -7.93
N LEU A 492 -47.58 -12.18 -6.73
CA LEU A 492 -46.40 -12.98 -6.46
C LEU A 492 -46.49 -14.30 -7.24
N HIS A 493 -45.38 -14.69 -7.86
CA HIS A 493 -45.30 -15.96 -8.55
C HIS A 493 -45.45 -17.12 -7.53
N PRO A 494 -46.25 -18.18 -7.81
CA PRO A 494 -46.48 -19.26 -6.86
C PRO A 494 -45.20 -19.94 -6.35
N ALA A 495 -44.21 -20.12 -7.23
CA ALA A 495 -42.91 -20.66 -6.84
C ALA A 495 -42.15 -19.77 -5.85
N TYR A 496 -42.30 -18.44 -5.95
CA TYR A 496 -41.73 -17.52 -4.97
C TYR A 496 -42.50 -17.59 -3.65
N GLN A 497 -43.83 -17.67 -3.68
CA GLN A 497 -44.65 -17.80 -2.47
C GLN A 497 -44.27 -19.03 -1.64
N HIS A 498 -44.02 -20.17 -2.29
CA HIS A 498 -43.58 -21.39 -1.62
C HIS A 498 -42.25 -21.23 -0.88
N VAL A 499 -41.26 -20.58 -1.50
CA VAL A 499 -39.95 -20.33 -0.88
C VAL A 499 -40.07 -19.26 0.21
N PHE A 500 -40.78 -18.17 -0.09
CA PHE A 500 -40.95 -17.03 0.80
C PHE A 500 -41.77 -17.38 2.05
N GLY A 501 -42.67 -18.35 1.97
CA GLY A 501 -43.38 -18.91 3.12
C GLY A 501 -42.47 -19.61 4.13
N GLN A 502 -41.26 -20.01 3.74
CA GLN A 502 -40.32 -20.75 4.60
C GLN A 502 -39.29 -19.88 5.31
N ILE A 503 -39.29 -18.56 5.07
CA ILE A 503 -38.41 -17.60 5.72
C ILE A 503 -39.19 -16.72 6.70
N ALA A 504 -38.49 -16.10 7.65
CA ALA A 504 -39.06 -15.10 8.55
C ALA A 504 -38.22 -13.82 8.54
N PHE A 505 -38.86 -12.70 8.87
CA PHE A 505 -38.17 -11.42 9.04
C PHE A 505 -38.39 -10.88 10.45
N VAL A 506 -37.32 -10.36 11.03
CA VAL A 506 -37.32 -9.65 12.31
C VAL A 506 -36.62 -8.31 12.16
N LYS A 507 -36.78 -7.41 13.12
CA LYS A 507 -36.01 -6.15 13.18
C LYS A 507 -34.90 -6.23 14.22
N ASP A 508 -33.74 -5.70 13.89
CA ASP A 508 -32.73 -5.37 14.89
C ASP A 508 -33.13 -4.08 15.66
N PRO A 509 -32.39 -3.68 16.71
CA PRO A 509 -32.72 -2.51 17.54
C PRO A 509 -32.77 -1.17 16.80
N ASP A 510 -32.10 -1.07 15.64
CA ASP A 510 -32.10 0.11 14.79
C ASP A 510 -33.20 0.04 13.70
N GLY A 511 -33.91 -1.09 13.61
CA GLY A 511 -35.00 -1.33 12.67
C GLY A 511 -34.54 -1.92 11.33
N TYR A 512 -33.28 -2.35 11.20
CA TYR A 512 -32.83 -3.08 10.01
C TYR A 512 -33.53 -4.43 9.94
N THR A 513 -33.98 -4.81 8.74
CA THR A 513 -34.62 -6.10 8.52
C THR A 513 -33.58 -7.22 8.51
N ILE A 514 -33.80 -8.23 9.34
CA ILE A 514 -32.99 -9.43 9.43
C ILE A 514 -33.81 -10.63 8.93
N GLU A 515 -33.29 -11.29 7.90
CA GLU A 515 -33.88 -12.48 7.29
C GLU A 515 -33.35 -13.75 7.94
N LEU A 516 -34.27 -14.63 8.35
CA LEU A 516 -33.95 -15.94 8.89
C LEU A 516 -34.32 -17.00 7.86
N VAL A 517 -33.29 -17.62 7.28
CA VAL A 517 -33.42 -18.59 6.20
C VAL A 517 -33.07 -19.98 6.71
N PRO A 518 -33.90 -21.02 6.46
CA PRO A 518 -33.55 -22.37 6.87
C PRO A 518 -32.34 -22.87 6.05
N GLN A 519 -31.43 -23.61 6.68
CA GLN A 519 -30.26 -24.21 6.01
C GLN A 519 -30.64 -25.19 4.89
N LYS A 520 -31.86 -25.75 4.94
CA LYS A 520 -32.44 -26.59 3.91
C LYS A 520 -33.85 -26.12 3.64
N LEU A 521 -34.13 -25.70 2.41
CA LEU A 521 -35.49 -25.42 1.97
C LEU A 521 -36.23 -26.74 1.80
N GLN A 522 -37.47 -26.77 2.27
CA GLN A 522 -38.41 -27.85 2.00
C GLN A 522 -38.84 -27.74 0.53
N GLU A 523 -38.83 -28.88 -0.16
CA GLU A 523 -39.15 -28.97 -1.59
C GLU A 523 -40.59 -28.60 -1.90
#